data_AF-A0A0P1AVG4-F1
#
_entry.id   AF-A0A0P1AVG4-F1
#
_cell.length_a   1.000
_cell.length_b   1.000
_cell.length_c   1.000
_cell.angle_alpha   90.00
_cell.angle_beta   90.00
_cell.angle_gamma   90.00
#
_symmetry.space_group_name_H-M   'P 1'
#
loop_
_entity.id
_entity.type
_entity.pdbx_description
1 polymer ?
#
loop_
_entity_poly.entity_id
_entity_poly.type
_entity_poly.pdbx_seq_one_letter_code
_entity_poly.pdbx_strand_id
1 'polypeptide(L)'
;MQHALVVGTDYEMNQTYRAHQYQGKVNRQFNYFTPEYDLLSPVTDASTENSAAANNLNRIHSRSLYAKDSISLSPDWIVVLGGRYQHYEQRASRGFNPQVETLNDE
;
A
#
# COMPACT_ATOMS: atom_id res chain seq x y z
N MET A 1 40.97 4.29 -14.95
CA MET A 1 39.50 4.17 -14.98
C MET A 1 39.07 3.26 -13.85
N GLN A 2 38.09 3.66 -13.06
CA GLN A 2 37.61 2.91 -11.89
C GLN A 2 36.15 2.54 -12.09
N HIS A 3 35.81 1.29 -11.79
CA HIS A 3 34.44 0.79 -11.80
C HIS A 3 33.98 0.57 -10.36
N ALA A 4 32.74 0.94 -10.07
CA ALA A 4 32.05 0.65 -8.83
C ALA A 4 30.74 -0.05 -9.17
N LEU A 5 30.80 -1.38 -9.21
CA LEU A 5 29.68 -2.25 -9.53
C LEU A 5 28.89 -2.59 -8.26
N VAL A 6 27.57 -2.45 -8.34
CA VAL A 6 26.60 -2.88 -7.34
C VAL A 6 25.59 -3.79 -8.01
N VAL A 7 25.38 -4.98 -7.44
CA VAL A 7 24.33 -5.90 -7.83
C VAL A 7 23.57 -6.34 -6.60
N GLY A 8 22.27 -6.55 -6.72
CA GLY A 8 21.46 -6.94 -5.57
C GLY A 8 20.10 -7.48 -5.98
N THR A 9 19.47 -8.19 -5.05
CA THR A 9 18.09 -8.65 -5.16
C THR A 9 17.30 -8.11 -3.99
N ASP A 10 16.05 -7.71 -4.24
CA ASP A 10 15.13 -7.34 -3.18
C ASP A 10 13.94 -8.28 -3.18
N TYR A 11 13.50 -8.65 -1.98
CA TYR A 11 12.27 -9.38 -1.74
C TYR A 11 11.48 -8.64 -0.66
N GLU A 12 10.23 -8.31 -0.98
CA GLU A 12 9.32 -7.66 -0.05
C GLU A 12 7.98 -8.41 -0.02
N MET A 13 7.48 -8.60 1.20
CA MET A 13 6.12 -9.09 1.44
C MET A 13 5.43 -8.07 2.33
N ASN A 14 4.35 -7.48 1.82
CA ASN A 14 3.51 -6.59 2.58
C ASN A 14 2.11 -7.19 2.72
N GLN A 15 1.65 -7.33 3.96
CA GLN A 15 0.29 -7.73 4.27
C GLN A 15 -0.38 -6.66 5.12
N THR A 16 -1.45 -6.10 4.60
CA THR A 16 -2.33 -5.21 5.37
C THR A 16 -3.65 -5.93 5.63
N TYR A 17 -4.09 -5.94 6.88
CA TYR A 17 -5.37 -6.51 7.27
C TYR A 17 -6.18 -5.50 8.07
N ARG A 18 -7.43 -5.28 7.66
CA ARG A 18 -8.41 -4.47 8.36
C ARG A 18 -9.60 -5.35 8.74
N ALA A 19 -9.63 -5.76 10.00
CA ALA A 19 -10.69 -6.62 10.55
C ALA A 19 -12.06 -5.95 10.47
N HIS A 20 -12.18 -4.71 10.94
CA HIS A 20 -13.44 -3.98 10.99
C HIS A 20 -13.37 -2.71 10.15
N GLN A 21 -14.48 -2.37 9.51
CA GLN A 21 -14.66 -1.09 8.83
C GLN A 21 -15.91 -0.43 9.39
N TYR A 22 -15.76 0.70 10.06
CA TYR A 22 -16.88 1.48 10.56
C TYR A 22 -17.12 2.67 9.64
N GLN A 23 -18.36 2.84 9.19
CA GLN A 23 -18.79 3.93 8.34
C GLN A 23 -20.19 4.38 8.79
N GLY A 24 -20.26 5.53 9.43
CA GLY A 24 -21.53 6.16 9.83
C GLY A 24 -22.34 6.66 8.63
N LYS A 25 -23.64 6.87 8.86
CA LYS A 25 -24.52 7.52 7.87
C LYS A 25 -24.17 9.00 7.73
N VAL A 26 -24.55 9.59 6.59
CA VAL A 26 -24.41 11.03 6.35
C VAL A 26 -25.13 11.81 7.46
N ASN A 27 -24.42 12.75 8.08
CA ASN A 27 -24.94 13.64 9.12
C ASN A 27 -24.65 15.11 8.73
N ARG A 28 -25.62 16.01 8.98
CA ARG A 28 -25.54 17.45 8.66
C ARG A 28 -25.64 18.34 9.90
N GLN A 29 -25.44 17.78 11.10
CA GLN A 29 -25.53 18.51 12.37
C GLN A 29 -24.42 19.55 12.57
N PHE A 30 -23.28 19.43 11.89
CA PHE A 30 -22.22 20.43 11.97
C PHE A 30 -22.59 21.70 11.19
N ASN A 31 -22.60 22.84 11.87
CA ASN A 31 -22.82 24.16 11.29
C ASN A 31 -21.52 24.97 11.30
N TYR A 32 -21.06 25.43 10.14
CA TYR A 32 -19.84 26.24 10.03
C TYR A 32 -19.99 27.65 10.64
N PHE A 33 -21.19 28.21 10.67
CA PHE A 33 -21.43 29.55 11.24
C PHE A 33 -21.53 29.54 12.76
N THR A 34 -21.83 28.38 13.36
CA THR A 34 -21.93 28.15 14.81
C THR A 34 -21.38 26.77 15.12
N PRO A 35 -20.04 26.63 15.21
CA PRO A 35 -19.42 25.32 15.38
C PRO A 35 -19.70 24.78 16.79
N GLU A 36 -20.47 23.69 16.85
CA GLU A 36 -20.61 22.84 18.03
C GLU A 36 -19.81 21.55 17.80
N TYR A 37 -18.84 21.31 18.67
CA TYR A 37 -17.99 20.10 18.63
C TYR A 37 -18.69 18.95 19.37
N ASP A 38 -18.14 17.73 19.26
CA ASP A 38 -18.65 16.49 19.87
C ASP A 38 -20.01 15.96 19.37
N LEU A 39 -20.72 16.71 18.51
CA LEU A 39 -21.96 16.27 17.86
C LEU A 39 -21.79 15.08 16.88
N LEU A 40 -20.57 14.85 16.40
CA LEU A 40 -20.26 13.88 15.34
C LEU A 40 -19.28 12.79 15.79
N SER A 41 -19.30 12.44 17.08
CA SER A 41 -18.43 11.39 17.59
C SER A 41 -18.59 10.09 16.78
N PRO A 42 -17.50 9.51 16.25
CA PRO A 42 -17.58 8.30 15.45
C PRO A 42 -18.11 7.15 16.31
N VAL A 43 -19.28 6.65 15.95
CA VAL A 43 -19.85 5.43 16.53
C VAL A 43 -19.11 4.24 15.93
N THR A 44 -18.67 3.30 16.78
CA THR A 44 -17.90 2.09 16.40
C THR A 44 -18.60 0.83 16.90
N ASP A 45 -19.90 0.75 16.61
CA ASP A 45 -20.77 -0.37 16.96
C ASP A 45 -21.31 -1.09 15.71
N ALA A 46 -22.15 -2.10 15.94
CA ALA A 46 -22.78 -2.88 14.87
C ALA A 46 -23.65 -2.04 13.91
N SER A 47 -24.12 -0.84 14.31
CA SER A 47 -24.95 0.03 13.46
C SER A 47 -24.14 0.76 12.39
N THR A 48 -22.84 0.90 12.62
CA THR A 48 -21.89 1.58 11.73
C THR A 48 -20.88 0.61 11.11
N GLU A 49 -20.83 -0.64 11.58
CA GLU A 49 -19.98 -1.66 10.99
C GLU A 49 -20.45 -2.02 9.57
N ASN A 50 -19.56 -1.82 8.61
CA ASN A 50 -19.74 -2.25 7.23
C ASN A 50 -19.12 -3.64 7.04
N SER A 51 -19.85 -4.68 7.46
CA SER A 51 -19.38 -6.07 7.41
C SER A 51 -19.08 -6.56 5.99
N ALA A 52 -19.67 -5.95 4.96
CA ALA A 52 -19.37 -6.27 3.55
C ALA A 52 -17.98 -5.76 3.10
N ALA A 53 -17.49 -4.68 3.73
CA ALA A 53 -16.17 -4.11 3.46
C ALA A 53 -15.13 -4.41 4.56
N ALA A 54 -15.55 -5.04 5.65
CA ALA A 54 -14.71 -5.56 6.73
C ALA A 54 -13.85 -6.74 6.26
N ASN A 55 -12.93 -7.23 7.10
CA ASN A 55 -11.90 -8.23 6.74
C ASN A 55 -11.16 -7.93 5.44
N ASN A 56 -10.82 -6.67 5.22
CA ASN A 56 -10.06 -6.33 4.04
C ASN A 56 -8.63 -6.85 4.22
N LEU A 57 -8.22 -7.78 3.36
CA LEU A 57 -6.88 -8.35 3.32
C LEU A 57 -6.23 -7.94 2.01
N ASN A 58 -5.09 -7.28 2.07
CA ASN A 58 -4.27 -6.96 0.89
C ASN A 58 -2.88 -7.57 1.09
N ARG A 59 -2.42 -8.32 0.10
CA ARG A 59 -1.12 -8.99 0.08
C ARG A 59 -0.40 -8.61 -1.20
N ILE A 60 0.79 -8.08 -1.05
CA ILE A 60 1.68 -7.74 -2.16
C ILE A 60 3.00 -8.47 -1.93
N HIS A 61 3.43 -9.25 -2.90
CA HIS A 61 4.76 -9.83 -2.94
C HIS A 61 5.53 -9.18 -4.08
N SER A 62 6.72 -8.68 -3.80
CA SER A 62 7.60 -8.13 -4.83
C SER A 62 8.96 -8.79 -4.79
N ARG A 63 9.47 -9.11 -5.97
CA ARG A 63 10.79 -9.69 -6.21
C ARG A 63 11.48 -8.84 -7.24
N SER A 64 12.73 -8.48 -7.00
CA SER A 64 13.49 -7.73 -7.98
C SER A 64 14.96 -8.10 -7.99
N LEU A 65 15.59 -7.85 -9.13
CA LEU A 65 17.02 -7.94 -9.36
C LEU A 65 17.47 -6.61 -9.96
N TYR A 66 18.58 -6.07 -9.48
CA TYR A 66 19.15 -4.85 -10.02
C TYR A 66 20.67 -4.93 -10.12
N ALA A 67 21.19 -4.16 -11.07
CA ALA A 67 22.61 -3.95 -11.28
C ALA A 67 22.86 -2.49 -11.65
N LYS A 68 23.95 -1.93 -11.12
CA LYS A 68 24.40 -0.57 -11.41
C LYS A 68 25.91 -0.53 -11.45
N ASP A 69 26.48 0.03 -12.49
CA ASP A 69 27.91 0.32 -12.59
C ASP A 69 28.15 1.83 -12.67
N SER A 70 29.15 2.30 -11.94
CA SER A 70 29.63 3.69 -11.97
C SER A 70 31.08 3.69 -12.44
N ILE A 71 31.31 4.27 -13.62
CA ILE A 71 32.57 4.22 -14.35
C ILE A 71 33.20 5.61 -14.32
N SER A 72 34.31 5.75 -13.60
CA SER A 72 35.11 6.98 -13.58
C SER A 72 36.10 6.96 -14.76
N LEU A 73 35.82 7.76 -15.78
CA LEU A 73 36.65 7.90 -16.98
C LEU A 73 37.85 8.83 -16.72
N SER A 74 37.64 9.89 -15.95
CA SER A 74 38.62 10.91 -15.56
C SER A 74 38.22 11.49 -14.20
N PRO A 75 39.05 12.32 -13.53
CA PRO A 75 38.66 12.98 -12.28
C PRO A 75 37.36 13.80 -12.40
N ASP A 76 37.07 14.30 -13.60
CA ASP A 76 35.93 15.18 -13.87
C ASP A 76 34.72 14.46 -14.50
N TRP A 77 34.86 13.19 -14.90
CA TRP A 77 33.83 12.47 -15.65
C TRP A 77 33.53 11.09 -15.08
N ILE A 78 32.28 10.90 -14.69
CA ILE A 78 31.72 9.65 -14.23
C ILE A 78 30.48 9.32 -15.06
N VAL A 79 30.46 8.12 -15.65
CA VAL A 79 29.30 7.57 -16.36
C VAL A 79 28.64 6.53 -15.47
N VAL A 80 27.32 6.61 -15.32
CA VAL A 80 26.54 5.66 -14.51
C VAL A 80 25.52 4.96 -15.40
N LEU A 81 25.50 3.64 -15.35
CA LEU A 81 24.55 2.80 -16.05
C LEU A 81 23.94 1.82 -15.06
N GLY A 82 22.62 1.62 -15.15
CA GLY A 82 21.94 0.68 -14.26
C GLY A 82 20.60 0.22 -14.81
N GLY A 83 20.17 -0.93 -14.32
CA GLY A 83 18.90 -1.56 -14.66
C GLY A 83 18.31 -2.31 -13.47
N ARG A 84 16.98 -2.40 -13.44
CA ARG A 84 16.21 -3.17 -12.46
C ARG A 84 15.11 -3.92 -13.18
N TYR A 85 14.99 -5.21 -12.87
CA TYR A 85 13.85 -6.03 -13.23
C TYR A 85 13.05 -6.31 -11.96
N GLN A 86 11.75 -6.03 -11.99
CA GLN A 86 10.87 -6.20 -10.84
C GLN A 86 9.60 -6.93 -11.27
N HIS A 87 9.24 -7.94 -10.49
CA HIS A 87 7.99 -8.67 -10.60
C HIS A 87 7.19 -8.46 -9.31
N TYR A 88 5.87 -8.34 -9.45
CA TYR A 88 4.97 -8.18 -8.33
C TYR A 88 3.73 -9.04 -8.54
N GLU A 89 3.23 -9.58 -7.43
CA GLU A 89 1.98 -10.34 -7.36
C GLU A 89 1.11 -9.67 -6.30
N GLN A 90 -0.16 -9.43 -6.61
CA GLN A 90 -1.09 -8.78 -5.69
C GLN A 90 -2.38 -9.56 -5.53
N ARG A 91 -2.78 -9.75 -4.28
CA ARG A 91 -4.05 -10.38 -3.91
C ARG A 91 -4.79 -9.51 -2.91
N ALA A 92 -6.07 -9.27 -3.16
CA ALA A 92 -6.91 -8.53 -2.23
C ALA A 92 -8.29 -9.18 -2.05
N SER A 93 -8.76 -9.28 -0.81
CA SER A 93 -10.09 -9.80 -0.47
C SER A 93 -10.78 -8.95 0.60
N ARG A 94 -12.10 -9.13 0.76
CA ARG A 94 -12.93 -8.49 1.79
C ARG A 94 -14.18 -9.31 2.11
N GLY A 95 -14.83 -9.03 3.23
CA GLY A 95 -16.08 -9.63 3.68
C GLY A 95 -15.89 -10.80 4.66
N PHE A 96 -16.99 -11.20 5.31
CA PHE A 96 -17.02 -12.34 6.23
C PHE A 96 -17.60 -13.60 5.59
N ASN A 97 -18.73 -13.51 4.88
CA ASN A 97 -19.37 -14.63 4.21
C ASN A 97 -20.39 -14.16 3.13
N PRO A 98 -20.14 -14.40 1.83
CA PRO A 98 -18.89 -14.94 1.28
C PRO A 98 -17.77 -13.91 1.37
N GLN A 99 -16.53 -14.39 1.50
CA GLN A 99 -15.37 -13.53 1.21
C GLN A 99 -15.34 -13.28 -0.30
N VAL A 100 -15.17 -12.01 -0.68
CA VAL A 100 -15.11 -11.57 -2.06
C VAL A 100 -13.67 -11.23 -2.41
N GLU A 101 -13.13 -11.93 -3.39
CA GLU A 101 -11.85 -11.58 -4.01
C GLU A 101 -12.04 -10.32 -4.86
N THR A 102 -11.23 -9.31 -4.57
CA THR A 102 -11.28 -8.00 -5.23
C THR A 102 -10.16 -7.81 -6.24
N LEU A 103 -9.05 -8.52 -6.06
CA LEU A 103 -7.92 -8.50 -6.97
C LEU A 103 -7.17 -9.82 -6.85
N ASN A 104 -6.86 -10.40 -8.02
CA ASN A 104 -5.98 -11.54 -8.17
C ASN A 104 -5.11 -11.27 -9.39
N ASP A 105 -3.89 -10.82 -9.15
CA ASP A 105 -2.89 -10.53 -10.16
C ASP A 105 -1.71 -11.45 -9.87
N GLU A 106 -1.84 -12.68 -10.40
CA GLU A 106 -0.89 -13.80 -10.32
C GLU A 106 -0.46 -14.22 -11.73
#